data_AF-F4ZSL3-F1
#
_entry.id   AF-F4ZSL3-F1
#
_cell.length_a   1.000
_cell.length_b   1.000
_cell.length_c   1.000
_cell.angle_alpha   90.00
_cell.angle_beta   90.00
_cell.angle_gamma   90.00
#
_symmetry.space_group_name_H-M   'P 1'
#
loop_
_entity.id
_entity.type
_entity.pdbx_description
1 polymer ?
#
loop_
_entity_poly.entity_id
_entity_poly.type
_entity_poly.pdbx_seq_one_letter_code
_entity_poly.pdbx_strand_id
1 'polypeptide(L)' 'HNLPAPLRIAMACCLNMCGAVHCSDIAILGYHRKPPIIDHEYLDNLCEIPLAVAACPTGAIRPSKDEL' A
#
# COMPACT_ATOMS: atom_id res chain seq x y z
N HIS A 1 -22.16 24.34 -18.29
CA HIS A 1 -20.92 23.55 -18.42
C HIS A 1 -19.82 24.47 -18.92
N ASN A 2 -18.87 24.83 -18.05
CA ASN A 2 -17.77 25.77 -18.39
C ASN A 2 -16.45 25.04 -18.70
N LEU A 3 -16.50 23.72 -18.90
CA LEU A 3 -15.34 22.87 -19.19
C LEU A 3 -15.44 22.33 -20.63
N PRO A 4 -14.29 22.18 -21.33
CA PRO A 4 -14.26 21.77 -22.74
C PRO A 4 -14.64 20.28 -22.94
N ALA A 5 -14.54 19.47 -21.90
CA ALA A 5 -14.89 18.05 -21.90
C ALA A 5 -15.35 17.61 -20.49
N PRO A 6 -15.99 16.44 -20.35
CA PRO A 6 -16.26 15.85 -19.04
C PRO A 6 -14.95 15.60 -18.29
N LEU A 7 -14.83 16.13 -17.07
CA LEU A 7 -13.67 15.94 -16.21
C LEU A 7 -13.99 14.85 -15.18
N ARG A 8 -13.20 13.78 -15.16
CA ARG A 8 -13.33 12.68 -14.19
C ARG A 8 -12.32 12.84 -13.08
N ILE A 9 -12.82 12.99 -11.86
CA ILE A 9 -12.00 13.02 -10.64
C ILE A 9 -12.28 11.74 -9.87
N ALA A 10 -11.22 11.04 -9.46
CA ALA A 10 -11.34 9.87 -8.59
C ALA A 10 -10.41 9.96 -7.39
N MET A 11 -10.79 9.24 -6.33
CA MET A 11 -10.07 9.20 -5.07
C MET A 11 -9.88 7.75 -4.62
N ALA A 12 -8.68 7.45 -4.11
CA ALA A 12 -8.35 6.17 -3.48
C ALA A 12 -7.67 6.47 -2.14
N CYS A 13 -8.08 5.71 -1.12
CA CYS A 13 -7.54 5.85 0.23
C CYS A 13 -6.13 5.27 0.38
N CYS A 14 -5.72 4.34 -0.48
CA CYS A 14 -4.38 3.76 -0.50
C CYS A 14 -3.96 3.36 -1.92
N LEU A 15 -2.71 2.95 -2.06
CA LEU A 15 -2.06 2.56 -3.32
C LEU A 15 -2.64 1.31 -4.01
N ASN A 16 -3.56 0.58 -3.37
CA ASN A 16 -4.30 -0.49 -4.02
C ASN A 16 -5.32 0.04 -5.04
N MET A 17 -5.60 1.35 -5.02
CA MET A 17 -6.36 2.06 -6.06
C MET A 17 -7.67 1.37 -6.46
N CYS A 18 -8.49 0.98 -5.48
CA CYS A 18 -9.76 0.27 -5.70
C CYS A 18 -10.82 1.14 -6.41
N GLY A 19 -10.67 1.32 -7.72
CA GLY A 19 -11.51 2.17 -8.56
C GLY A 19 -10.74 2.71 -9.78
N ALA A 20 -11.11 3.91 -10.22
CA ALA A 20 -10.59 4.52 -11.45
C ALA A 20 -9.43 5.51 -11.23
N VAL A 21 -8.79 5.52 -10.06
CA VAL A 21 -7.73 6.50 -9.73
C VAL A 21 -6.56 6.45 -10.70
N HIS A 22 -6.18 5.27 -11.16
CA HIS A 22 -5.07 5.09 -12.10
C HIS A 22 -5.40 5.53 -13.54
N CYS A 23 -6.66 5.88 -13.84
CA CYS A 23 -7.13 6.23 -15.18
C CYS A 23 -8.07 7.46 -15.21
N SER A 24 -8.08 8.26 -14.15
CA SER A 24 -8.85 9.50 -14.06
C SER A 24 -8.03 10.71 -14.54
N ASP A 25 -8.72 11.75 -15.02
CA ASP A 25 -8.05 12.99 -15.44
C ASP A 25 -7.34 13.67 -14.28
N ILE A 26 -7.97 13.63 -13.09
CA ILE A 26 -7.37 14.07 -11.83
C ILE A 26 -7.56 12.96 -10.78
N ALA A 27 -6.46 12.59 -10.15
CA ALA A 27 -6.39 11.52 -9.17
C ALA A 27 -5.95 12.03 -7.80
N ILE A 28 -6.69 11.70 -6.75
CA ILE A 28 -6.32 11.96 -5.36
C ILE A 28 -6.00 10.63 -4.69
N LEU A 29 -4.77 10.48 -4.20
CA LEU A 29 -4.29 9.23 -3.62
C LEU A 29 -3.77 9.44 -2.19
N GLY A 30 -4.30 8.67 -1.25
CA GLY A 30 -3.73 8.56 0.09
C GLY A 30 -2.40 7.78 0.05
N TYR A 31 -1.34 8.36 0.63
CA TYR A 31 0.01 7.80 0.57
C TYR A 31 0.68 7.78 1.96
N HIS A 32 1.26 6.63 2.32
CA HIS A 32 2.03 6.47 3.56
C HIS A 32 3.47 6.96 3.36
N ARG A 33 4.00 7.69 4.35
CA ARG A 33 5.37 8.25 4.35
C ARG A 33 6.28 7.66 5.42
N LYS A 34 5.82 6.65 6.15
CA LYS A 34 6.55 5.99 7.23
C LYS A 34 6.53 4.47 7.01
N PRO A 35 7.60 3.76 7.37
CA PRO A 35 7.62 2.30 7.36
C PRO A 35 6.61 1.71 8.36
N PRO A 36 6.21 0.44 8.20
CA PRO A 36 5.37 -0.25 9.17
C PRO A 36 6.08 -0.37 10.52
N ILE A 37 5.29 -0.35 11.61
CA ILE A 37 5.77 -0.70 12.95
C ILE A 37 5.60 -2.22 13.08
N ILE A 38 6.63 -2.91 13.53
CA ILE A 38 6.66 -4.38 13.62
C ILE A 38 6.25 -4.80 15.03
N ASP A 39 5.26 -5.69 15.11
CA ASP A 39 4.84 -6.32 16.36
C ASP A 39 5.40 -7.75 16.42
N HIS A 40 6.55 -7.88 17.08
CA HIS A 40 7.32 -9.12 17.13
C HIS A 40 6.64 -10.23 17.95
N GLU A 41 5.71 -9.91 18.84
CA GLU A 41 5.02 -10.90 19.70
C GLU A 41 4.01 -11.75 18.89
N TYR A 42 3.36 -11.13 17.89
CA TYR A 42 2.28 -11.77 17.14
C TYR A 42 2.65 -12.12 15.70
N LEU A 43 3.78 -11.63 15.17
CA LEU A 43 4.14 -11.79 13.76
C LEU A 43 4.20 -13.26 13.34
N ASP A 44 4.92 -14.09 14.08
CA ASP A 44 5.09 -15.51 13.74
C ASP A 44 3.80 -16.32 13.93
N ASN A 45 2.91 -15.85 14.81
CA ASN A 45 1.64 -16.51 15.09
C ASN A 45 0.56 -16.22 14.04
N LEU A 46 0.61 -15.05 13.40
CA LEU A 46 -0.44 -14.58 12.48
C LEU A 46 -0.01 -14.56 11.00
N CYS A 47 1.28 -14.42 10.73
CA CYS A 47 1.79 -14.18 9.38
C CYS A 47 2.68 -15.32 8.91
N GLU A 48 2.48 -15.76 7.67
CA GLU A 48 3.48 -16.58 6.98
C GLU A 48 4.63 -15.67 6.50
N ILE A 49 5.77 -15.71 7.20
CA ILE A 49 6.94 -14.86 6.89
C ILE A 49 7.33 -14.89 5.41
N PRO A 50 7.36 -16.04 4.70
CA PRO A 50 7.71 -16.06 3.28
C PRO A 50 6.77 -15.23 2.41
N LEU A 51 5.47 -15.21 2.72
CA LEU A 51 4.49 -14.38 2.00
C LEU A 51 4.71 -12.90 2.27
N ALA A 52 4.98 -12.54 3.54
CA ALA A 52 5.28 -11.16 3.91
C ALA A 52 6.54 -10.63 3.20
N VAL A 53 7.59 -11.44 3.10
CA VAL A 53 8.82 -11.11 2.37
C VAL A 53 8.53 -10.94 0.87
N ALA A 54 7.81 -11.88 0.27
CA ALA A 54 7.49 -11.87 -1.16
C ALA A 54 6.57 -10.70 -1.58
N ALA A 55 5.75 -10.19 -0.66
CA ALA A 55 4.86 -9.06 -0.93
C ALA A 55 5.61 -7.72 -1.13
N CYS A 56 6.87 -7.62 -0.70
CA CYS A 56 7.63 -6.37 -0.78
C CYS A 56 8.21 -6.13 -2.19
N PRO A 57 7.74 -5.13 -2.95
CA PRO A 57 8.22 -4.89 -4.31
C PRO A 57 9.68 -4.41 -4.37
N THR A 58 10.22 -3.89 -3.27
CA THR A 58 11.61 -3.39 -3.18
C THR A 58 12.53 -4.33 -2.41
N GLY A 59 12.03 -5.46 -1.88
CA GLY A 59 12.82 -6.41 -1.11
C GLY A 59 13.37 -5.85 0.23
N ALA A 60 12.67 -4.87 0.82
CA ALA A 60 13.07 -4.27 2.10
C ALA A 60 12.83 -5.20 3.31
N ILE A 61 11.95 -6.19 3.18
CA ILE A 61 11.61 -7.14 4.25
C ILE A 61 12.56 -8.34 4.19
N ARG A 62 13.16 -8.69 5.34
CA ARG A 62 14.06 -9.84 5.47
C ARG A 62 13.67 -10.68 6.68
N PRO A 63 13.75 -12.02 6.59
CA PRO A 63 13.52 -12.87 7.75
C PRO A 63 14.65 -12.66 8.76
N SER A 64 14.29 -12.48 10.02
CA SER A 64 15.21 -12.42 11.16
C SER A 64 14.62 -13.28 12.27
N LYS A 65 15.48 -13.86 13.11
CA LYS A 65 15.06 -14.45 14.37
C LYS A 65 15.35 -13.41 15.45
N ASP A 66 14.37 -13.09 16.27
CA ASP A 66 14.63 -12.31 17.48
C ASP A 66 15.23 -13.24 18.54
N GLU A 67 16.45 -12.92 18.98
CA GLU A 67 17.04 -13.51 20.18
C GLU A 67 16.49 -12.73 21.37
N LEU A 68 15.47 -13.29 22.03
CA LEU A 68 15.05 -12.89 23.37
C LEU A 68 15.98 -13.49 24.43
#